data_AF-A0A9D8B584-F1
#
_entry.id   AF-A0A9D8B584-F1
#
_cell.length_a   1.000
_cell.length_b   1.000
_cell.length_c   1.000
_cell.angle_alpha   90.00
_cell.angle_beta   90.00
_cell.angle_gamma   90.00
#
_symmetry.space_group_name_H-M   'P 1'
#
loop_
_entity.id
_entity.type
_entity.pdbx_description
1 polymer ?
#
loop_
_entity_poly.entity_id
_entity_poly.type
_entity_poly.pdbx_seq_one_letter_code
_entity_poly.pdbx_strand_id
1 'polypeptide(L)'
;ERPDYDFVHWEETERCAKQVYAMAGIKDPRKELQVIEVHDCFSIAEVIAVESLGLVPKGQSKKDIDAGAWEQEGEMPVNISGGLKSFGHPAGASGGREIYEFYKQFQHKVEEPSRQLKRDIKLGLAHNQGGHPGNFVCGITIVGEPPAGK
;
A
#
# COMPACT_ATOMS: atom_id res chain seq x y z
N GLU A 1 -14.08 12.18 20.26
CA GLU A 1 -13.05 12.60 19.28
C GLU A 1 -11.74 12.80 20.03
N ARG A 2 -10.59 12.49 19.41
CA ARG A 2 -9.25 12.73 19.98
C ARG A 2 -8.81 14.15 19.62
N PRO A 3 -8.88 15.13 20.55
CA PRO A 3 -8.62 16.54 20.24
C PRO A 3 -7.14 16.84 19.93
N ASP A 4 -6.26 15.89 20.21
CA ASP A 4 -4.82 15.91 19.98
C ASP A 4 -4.40 15.25 18.65
N TYR A 5 -5.35 14.74 17.86
CA TYR A 5 -5.05 14.09 16.59
C TYR A 5 -4.73 15.11 15.51
N ASP A 6 -3.52 15.09 14.98
CA ASP A 6 -3.01 16.11 14.06
C ASP A 6 -3.43 15.92 12.59
N PHE A 7 -4.04 14.77 12.26
CA PHE A 7 -4.47 14.37 10.92
C PHE A 7 -3.38 14.33 9.84
N VAL A 8 -2.11 14.56 10.18
CA VAL A 8 -0.98 14.52 9.23
C VAL A 8 -0.24 13.20 9.26
N HIS A 9 -0.60 12.30 10.18
CA HIS A 9 -0.16 10.91 10.18
C HIS A 9 -1.23 9.99 10.75
N TRP A 10 -1.12 8.69 10.46
CA TRP A 10 -2.02 7.68 11.02
C TRP A 10 -1.27 6.73 11.95
N GLU A 11 -1.38 6.99 13.25
CA GLU A 11 -0.79 6.18 14.32
C GLU A 11 -1.19 4.69 14.22
N GLU A 12 -2.45 4.42 13.83
CA GLU A 12 -3.01 3.09 13.64
C GLU A 12 -2.25 2.32 12.54
N THR A 13 -1.98 2.98 11.41
CA THR A 13 -1.18 2.44 10.31
C THR A 13 0.27 2.24 10.72
N GLU A 14 0.90 3.22 11.39
CA GLU A 14 2.29 3.11 11.84
C GLU A 14 2.49 1.91 12.80
N ARG A 15 1.55 1.69 13.72
CA ARG A 15 1.57 0.57 14.66
C ARG A 15 1.39 -0.76 13.92
N CYS A 16 0.44 -0.84 12.99
CA CYS A 16 0.19 -2.04 12.19
C CYS A 16 1.40 -2.38 11.30
N ALA A 17 2.00 -1.36 10.65
CA ALA A 17 3.17 -1.50 9.80
C ALA A 17 4.37 -2.10 10.55
N LYS A 18 4.66 -1.58 11.75
CA LYS A 18 5.72 -2.13 12.62
C LYS A 18 5.51 -3.61 12.94
N GLN A 19 4.28 -4.01 13.26
CA GLN A 19 3.96 -5.39 13.58
C GLN A 19 4.12 -6.31 12.36
N VAL A 20 3.54 -5.94 11.22
CA VAL A 20 3.56 -6.78 10.03
C VAL A 20 4.96 -6.89 9.42
N TYR A 21 5.76 -5.82 9.45
CA TYR A 21 7.16 -5.87 9.02
C TYR A 21 8.00 -6.77 9.92
N ALA A 22 7.80 -6.73 11.24
CA ALA A 22 8.47 -7.64 12.16
C ALA A 22 8.07 -9.11 11.91
N MET A 23 6.77 -9.37 11.66
CA MET A 23 6.26 -10.71 11.34
C MET A 23 6.86 -11.25 10.03
N ALA A 24 6.91 -10.42 8.99
CA ALA A 24 7.51 -10.78 7.70
C ALA A 24 9.06 -10.82 7.77
N GLY A 25 9.67 -10.12 8.72
CA GLY A 25 11.11 -9.90 8.81
C GLY A 25 11.65 -8.90 7.80
N ILE A 26 10.81 -7.97 7.35
CA ILE A 26 11.20 -6.85 6.50
C ILE A 26 11.95 -5.82 7.35
N LYS A 27 13.10 -5.36 6.86
CA LYS A 27 13.93 -4.34 7.51
C LYS A 27 13.89 -3.01 6.78
N ASP A 28 13.83 -3.04 5.46
CA ASP A 28 13.75 -1.87 4.59
C ASP A 28 12.53 -2.02 3.66
N PRO A 29 11.32 -1.63 4.11
CA PRO A 29 10.10 -1.88 3.36
C PRO A 29 10.11 -1.21 1.98
N ARG A 30 10.80 -0.07 1.82
CA ARG A 30 10.93 0.61 0.53
C ARG A 30 11.71 -0.23 -0.50
N LYS A 31 12.73 -0.98 -0.06
CA LYS A 31 13.53 -1.83 -0.96
C LYS A 31 12.98 -3.23 -1.14
N GLU A 32 12.26 -3.74 -0.14
CA GLU A 32 11.80 -5.13 -0.12
C GLU A 32 10.39 -5.31 -0.71
N LEU A 33 9.53 -4.29 -0.64
CA LEU A 33 8.18 -4.33 -1.22
C LEU A 33 8.19 -3.77 -2.63
N GLN A 34 7.58 -4.50 -3.58
CA GLN A 34 7.68 -4.17 -5.01
C GLN A 34 6.36 -3.64 -5.60
N VAL A 35 5.26 -3.75 -4.88
CA VAL A 35 3.97 -3.19 -5.28
C VAL A 35 3.15 -2.91 -4.02
N ILE A 36 2.48 -1.76 -3.99
CA ILE A 36 1.72 -1.32 -2.83
C ILE A 36 0.28 -1.03 -3.27
N GLU A 37 -0.69 -1.49 -2.50
CA GLU A 37 -2.07 -1.02 -2.55
C GLU A 37 -2.39 -0.40 -1.17
N VAL A 38 -2.92 0.82 -1.17
CA VAL A 38 -3.32 1.54 0.04
C VAL A 38 -4.75 2.03 -0.07
N HIS A 39 -5.40 2.21 1.06
CA HIS A 39 -6.79 2.64 1.14
C HIS A 39 -6.96 4.15 0.82
N ASP A 40 -6.91 4.51 -0.46
CA ASP A 40 -6.99 5.86 -1.04
C ASP A 40 -8.45 6.35 -1.23
N CYS A 41 -9.29 6.22 -0.20
CA CYS A 41 -10.69 6.71 -0.25
C CYS A 41 -10.80 8.22 -0.56
N PHE A 42 -9.71 8.96 -0.31
CA PHE A 42 -9.45 10.31 -0.79
C PHE A 42 -8.00 10.40 -1.29
N SER A 43 -7.68 11.33 -2.20
CA SER A 43 -6.32 11.44 -2.75
C SER A 43 -5.26 11.72 -1.68
N ILE A 44 -5.58 12.56 -0.68
CA ILE A 44 -4.67 12.82 0.45
C ILE A 44 -4.45 11.57 1.32
N ALA A 45 -5.41 10.64 1.32
CA ALA A 45 -5.34 9.40 2.08
C ALA A 45 -4.22 8.49 1.56
N GLU A 46 -3.98 8.46 0.24
CA GLU A 46 -2.84 7.75 -0.37
C GLU A 46 -1.51 8.26 0.18
N VAL A 47 -1.33 9.58 0.21
CA VAL A 47 -0.11 10.23 0.71
C VAL A 47 0.15 9.91 2.18
N ILE A 48 -0.87 10.11 3.03
CA ILE A 48 -0.71 9.85 4.47
C ILE A 48 -0.49 8.36 4.73
N ALA A 49 -1.14 7.46 3.98
CA ALA A 49 -0.94 6.02 4.09
C ALA A 49 0.51 5.64 3.79
N VAL A 50 1.04 6.05 2.64
CA VAL A 50 2.40 5.72 2.21
C VAL A 50 3.45 6.22 3.20
N GLU A 51 3.29 7.44 3.73
CA GLU A 51 4.19 7.98 4.75
C GLU A 51 4.05 7.26 6.10
N SER A 52 2.81 6.92 6.50
CA SER A 52 2.53 6.20 7.76
C SER A 52 2.99 4.73 7.71
N LEU A 53 3.07 4.14 6.51
CA LEU A 53 3.71 2.84 6.28
C LEU A 53 5.24 2.93 6.36
N GLY A 54 5.82 4.14 6.40
CA GLY A 54 7.27 4.33 6.45
C GLY A 54 7.98 4.03 5.13
N LEU A 55 7.23 4.00 4.01
CA LEU A 55 7.78 3.81 2.66
C LEU A 55 8.45 5.07 2.13
N VAL A 56 7.98 6.22 2.59
CA VAL A 56 8.51 7.55 2.28
C VAL A 56 8.58 8.36 3.58
N PRO A 57 9.64 9.15 3.84
CA PRO A 57 9.68 10.01 5.01
C PRO A 57 8.51 11.01 5.04
N LYS A 58 8.01 11.33 6.23
CA LYS A 58 6.90 12.28 6.41
C LYS A 58 7.15 13.60 5.68
N GLY A 59 6.15 14.06 4.92
CA GLY A 59 6.20 15.28 4.10
C GLY A 59 7.08 15.20 2.85
N GLN A 60 7.58 14.02 2.45
CA GLN A 60 8.44 13.85 1.26
C GLN A 60 7.74 13.20 0.07
N SER A 61 6.48 12.74 0.20
CA SER A 61 5.76 12.07 -0.90
C SER A 61 5.67 12.87 -2.19
N LYS A 62 5.59 14.21 -2.10
CA LYS A 62 5.58 15.07 -3.30
C LYS A 62 6.79 14.81 -4.21
N LYS A 63 7.98 14.63 -3.65
CA LYS A 63 9.19 14.40 -4.45
C LYS A 63 9.15 13.06 -5.17
N ASP A 64 8.64 12.03 -4.50
CA ASP A 64 8.46 10.70 -5.08
C ASP A 64 7.43 10.72 -6.21
N ILE A 65 6.29 11.38 -5.99
CA ILE A 65 5.24 11.55 -7.00
C ILE A 65 5.77 12.33 -8.21
N ASP A 66 6.43 13.47 -8.00
CA ASP A 66 7.02 14.28 -9.07
C ASP A 66 8.09 13.51 -9.86
N ALA A 67 8.79 12.58 -9.21
CA ALA A 67 9.77 11.70 -9.84
C ALA A 67 9.15 10.47 -10.54
N GLY A 68 7.82 10.29 -10.46
CA GLY A 68 7.10 9.15 -11.02
C GLY A 68 7.35 7.84 -10.27
N ALA A 69 7.82 7.89 -9.01
CA ALA A 69 8.16 6.69 -8.26
C ALA A 69 6.95 5.78 -8.01
N TRP A 70 5.75 6.36 -7.93
CA TRP A 70 4.50 5.65 -7.64
C TRP A 70 3.77 5.16 -8.89
N GLU A 71 4.22 5.58 -10.08
CA GLU A 71 3.65 5.17 -11.35
C GLU A 71 3.88 3.68 -11.59
N GLN A 72 3.12 3.10 -12.53
CA GLN A 72 3.21 1.67 -12.85
C GLN A 72 4.63 1.20 -13.22
N GLU A 73 5.42 2.05 -13.87
CA GLU A 73 6.82 1.78 -14.23
C GLU A 73 7.84 2.37 -13.25
N GLY A 74 7.36 2.97 -12.16
CA GLY A 74 8.16 3.61 -11.12
C GLY A 74 8.91 2.63 -10.23
N GLU A 75 9.70 3.19 -9.31
CA GLU A 75 10.47 2.42 -8.34
C GLU A 75 9.56 1.60 -7.40
N MET A 76 8.47 2.20 -6.94
CA MET A 76 7.52 1.63 -5.98
C MET A 76 6.08 1.93 -6.43
N PRO A 77 5.54 1.18 -7.41
CA PRO A 77 4.19 1.39 -7.90
C PRO A 77 3.16 1.31 -6.77
N VAL A 78 2.31 2.32 -6.67
CA VAL A 78 1.23 2.44 -5.68
C VAL A 78 -0.10 2.41 -6.41
N ASN A 79 -1.04 1.61 -5.91
CA ASN A 79 -2.42 1.55 -6.39
C ASN A 79 -2.54 1.31 -7.90
N ILE A 80 -1.72 0.43 -8.46
CA ILE A 80 -1.71 0.10 -9.91
C ILE A 80 -3.05 -0.49 -10.39
N SER A 81 -3.91 -0.92 -9.48
CA SER A 81 -5.28 -1.28 -9.82
C SER A 81 -6.13 -0.07 -10.25
N GLY A 82 -5.71 1.15 -9.94
CA GLY A 82 -6.48 2.39 -9.97
C GLY A 82 -6.98 2.82 -8.58
N GLY A 83 -6.63 2.06 -7.54
CA GLY A 83 -7.03 2.33 -6.16
C GLY A 83 -8.55 2.34 -5.93
N LEU A 84 -8.96 2.71 -4.74
CA LEU A 84 -10.36 2.99 -4.39
C LEU A 84 -10.89 4.18 -5.19
N LYS A 85 -10.01 5.13 -5.54
CA LYS A 85 -10.40 6.36 -6.24
C LYS A 85 -10.97 6.11 -7.63
N SER A 86 -10.37 5.20 -8.40
CA SER A 86 -10.77 4.94 -9.80
C SER A 86 -11.41 3.57 -9.98
N PHE A 87 -10.94 2.52 -9.32
CA PHE A 87 -11.55 1.18 -9.40
C PHE A 87 -12.92 1.16 -8.72
N GLY A 88 -13.03 1.87 -7.59
CA GLY A 88 -14.22 1.96 -6.76
C GLY A 88 -14.03 1.36 -5.37
N HIS A 89 -14.92 1.74 -4.45
CA HIS A 89 -14.81 1.43 -3.03
C HIS A 89 -16.07 0.76 -2.44
N PRO A 90 -16.39 -0.49 -2.83
CA PRO A 90 -17.33 -1.31 -2.08
C PRO A 90 -16.69 -1.75 -0.75
N ALA A 91 -17.04 -1.07 0.35
CA ALA A 91 -16.32 -1.12 1.63
C ALA A 91 -15.89 -2.53 2.10
N GLY A 92 -16.79 -3.52 2.06
CA GLY A 92 -16.47 -4.89 2.50
C GLY A 92 -15.60 -5.70 1.52
N ALA A 93 -15.49 -5.27 0.26
CA ALA A 93 -14.79 -6.00 -0.80
C ALA A 93 -13.43 -5.40 -1.19
N SER A 94 -13.13 -4.13 -0.81
CA SER A 94 -11.88 -3.45 -1.18
C SER A 94 -10.62 -4.26 -0.79
N GLY A 95 -10.52 -4.74 0.45
CA GLY A 95 -9.34 -5.51 0.88
C GLY A 95 -9.17 -6.84 0.14
N GLY A 96 -10.27 -7.54 -0.18
CA GLY A 96 -10.21 -8.76 -0.98
C GLY A 96 -9.78 -8.49 -2.42
N ARG A 97 -10.23 -7.38 -2.99
CA ARG A 97 -9.86 -6.92 -4.34
C ARG A 97 -8.37 -6.56 -4.41
N GLU A 98 -7.82 -5.85 -3.43
CA GLU A 98 -6.39 -5.50 -3.37
C GLU A 98 -5.50 -6.75 -3.41
N ILE A 99 -5.83 -7.75 -2.59
CA ILE A 99 -5.12 -9.04 -2.57
C ILE A 99 -5.30 -9.79 -3.90
N TYR A 100 -6.50 -9.74 -4.50
CA TYR A 100 -6.77 -10.37 -5.79
C TYR A 100 -5.98 -9.72 -6.94
N GLU A 101 -5.73 -8.41 -6.89
CA GLU A 101 -4.84 -7.75 -7.84
C GLU A 101 -3.44 -8.34 -7.77
N PHE A 102 -2.87 -8.49 -6.58
CA PHE A 102 -1.56 -9.11 -6.42
C PHE A 102 -1.53 -10.55 -6.92
N TYR A 103 -2.57 -11.34 -6.62
CA TYR A 103 -2.69 -12.70 -7.14
C TYR A 103 -2.58 -12.73 -8.68
N LYS A 104 -3.27 -11.83 -9.39
CA LYS A 104 -3.20 -11.76 -10.85
C LYS A 104 -1.84 -11.29 -11.34
N GLN A 105 -1.27 -10.26 -10.70
CA GLN A 105 0.03 -9.69 -11.06
C GLN A 105 1.15 -10.74 -10.90
N PHE A 106 1.17 -11.48 -9.79
CA PHE A 106 2.14 -12.57 -9.53
C PHE A 106 2.01 -13.73 -10.52
N GLN A 107 0.79 -14.00 -10.99
CA GLN A 107 0.52 -15.10 -11.92
C GLN A 107 0.68 -14.69 -13.40
N HIS A 108 0.99 -13.42 -13.68
CA HIS A 108 0.97 -12.84 -15.02
C HIS A 108 -0.37 -13.05 -15.75
N LYS A 109 -1.48 -12.90 -15.01
CA LYS A 109 -2.85 -13.15 -15.48
C LYS A 109 -3.74 -11.90 -15.41
N VAL A 110 -3.15 -10.72 -15.40
CA VAL A 110 -3.93 -9.47 -15.49
C VAL A 110 -4.61 -9.42 -16.86
N GLU A 111 -5.91 -9.17 -16.86
CA GLU A 111 -6.77 -9.30 -18.03
C GLU A 111 -6.47 -8.23 -19.09
N GLU A 112 -6.16 -7.01 -18.64
CA GLU A 112 -5.71 -5.91 -19.48
C GLU A 112 -4.17 -5.91 -19.53
N PRO A 113 -3.54 -6.27 -20.66
CA PRO A 113 -2.08 -6.46 -20.73
C PRO A 113 -1.30 -5.20 -20.36
N SER A 114 -1.86 -4.02 -20.63
CA SER A 114 -1.21 -2.75 -20.29
C SER A 114 -1.08 -2.51 -18.78
N ARG A 115 -1.84 -3.22 -17.93
CA ARG A 115 -1.76 -3.14 -16.46
C ARG A 115 -0.83 -4.16 -15.82
N GLN A 116 -0.39 -5.17 -16.58
CA GLN A 116 0.57 -6.15 -16.06
C GLN A 116 1.90 -5.43 -15.83
N LEU A 117 2.44 -5.52 -14.60
CA LEU A 117 3.77 -5.00 -14.32
C LEU A 117 4.80 -5.70 -15.20
N LYS A 118 5.65 -4.90 -15.86
CA LYS A 118 6.71 -5.38 -16.74
C LYS A 118 7.85 -6.09 -16.00
N ARG A 119 7.99 -5.81 -14.70
CA ARG A 119 8.98 -6.43 -13.81
C ARG A 119 8.32 -7.57 -13.03
N ASP A 120 9.09 -8.62 -12.77
CA ASP A 120 8.65 -9.70 -11.89
C ASP A 120 8.58 -9.19 -10.46
N ILE A 121 7.37 -9.23 -9.91
CA ILE A 121 7.11 -8.90 -8.51
C ILE A 121 7.01 -10.18 -7.69
N LYS A 122 7.55 -10.13 -6.49
CA LYS A 122 7.60 -11.25 -5.55
C LYS A 122 6.94 -10.93 -4.23
N LEU A 123 6.89 -9.65 -3.84
CA LEU A 123 6.34 -9.23 -2.57
C LEU A 123 5.55 -7.94 -2.72
N GLY A 124 4.30 -7.95 -2.26
CA GLY A 124 3.39 -6.81 -2.27
C GLY A 124 2.78 -6.55 -0.90
N LEU A 125 2.32 -5.31 -0.68
CA LEU A 125 1.65 -4.89 0.55
C LEU A 125 0.28 -4.30 0.23
N ALA A 126 -0.76 -4.80 0.88
CA ALA A 126 -2.10 -4.22 0.89
C ALA A 126 -2.37 -3.59 2.25
N HIS A 127 -2.70 -2.31 2.27
CA HIS A 127 -3.14 -1.56 3.44
C HIS A 127 -4.63 -1.24 3.32
N ASN A 128 -5.39 -1.66 4.34
CA ASN A 128 -6.82 -1.43 4.43
C ASN A 128 -7.16 -0.81 5.79
N GLN A 129 -8.23 -0.02 5.83
CA GLN A 129 -8.72 0.62 7.05
C GLN A 129 -10.25 0.61 7.11
N GLY A 130 -10.79 0.53 8.33
CA GLY A 130 -12.22 0.65 8.60
C GLY A 130 -12.48 1.61 9.76
N GLY A 131 -13.17 2.71 9.49
CA GLY A 131 -13.41 3.79 10.45
C GLY A 131 -12.89 5.14 9.93
N HIS A 132 -12.51 6.03 10.84
CA HIS A 132 -12.00 7.36 10.50
C HIS A 132 -10.64 7.59 11.18
N PRO A 133 -9.77 8.47 10.64
CA PRO A 133 -8.48 8.81 11.25
C PRO A 133 -8.60 9.10 12.75
N GLY A 134 -7.73 8.47 13.54
CA GLY A 134 -7.73 8.58 15.01
C GLY A 134 -8.59 7.55 15.74
N ASN A 135 -9.38 6.75 15.00
CA ASN A 135 -10.21 5.67 15.55
C ASN A 135 -10.59 4.61 14.50
N PHE A 136 -9.68 4.24 13.59
CA PHE A 136 -9.93 3.18 12.62
C PHE A 136 -9.23 1.87 12.98
N VAL A 137 -9.79 0.76 12.52
CA VAL A 137 -9.12 -0.54 12.54
C VAL A 137 -8.24 -0.63 11.30
N CYS A 138 -6.95 -0.85 11.49
CA CYS A 138 -5.98 -1.03 10.41
C CYS A 138 -5.75 -2.52 10.15
N GLY A 139 -5.77 -2.92 8.89
CA GLY A 139 -5.33 -4.24 8.44
C GLY A 139 -4.27 -4.09 7.35
N ILE A 140 -3.10 -4.70 7.55
CA ILE A 140 -2.06 -4.76 6.53
C ILE A 140 -1.74 -6.22 6.22
N THR A 141 -1.70 -6.55 4.94
CA THR A 141 -1.32 -7.89 4.46
C THR A 141 -0.11 -7.77 3.56
N ILE A 142 0.92 -8.58 3.84
CA ILE A 142 2.05 -8.77 2.93
C ILE A 142 1.81 -10.10 2.20
N VAL A 143 1.80 -10.06 0.86
CA VAL A 143 1.52 -11.20 0.01
C VAL A 143 2.69 -11.43 -0.92
N GLY A 144 3.12 -12.68 -1.07
CA GLY A 144 4.21 -13.01 -1.99
C GLY A 144 5.10 -14.16 -1.55
N GLU A 145 6.24 -14.28 -2.23
CA GLU A 145 7.33 -15.17 -1.85
C GLU A 145 7.97 -14.69 -0.54
N PRO A 146 8.29 -15.58 0.40
CA PRO A 146 9.02 -15.19 1.60
C PRO A 146 10.39 -14.60 1.24
N PRO A 147 10.93 -13.66 2.06
CA PRO A 147 12.26 -13.13 1.85
C PRO A 147 13.29 -14.25 1.74
N ALA A 148 14.22 -14.14 0.79
CA ALA A 148 15.22 -15.18 0.53
C ALA A 148 15.95 -15.60 1.82
N GLY A 149 15.92 -16.90 2.14
CA GLY A 149 16.57 -17.45 3.34
C GLY A 149 15.68 -17.65 4.56
N LYS A 150 14.35 -17.59 4.40
CA LYS A 150 13.36 -18.10 5.37
C LYS A 150 12.56 -19.25 4.79
#